data_AF-A0A537Y318-F1
#
_entry.id   AF-A0A537Y318-F1
#
_cell.length_a   1.000
_cell.length_b   1.000
_cell.length_c   1.000
_cell.angle_alpha   90.00
_cell.angle_beta   90.00
_cell.angle_gamma   90.00
#
_symmetry.space_group_name_H-M   'P 1'
#
loop_
_entity.id
_entity.type
_entity.pdbx_description
1 polymer ?
#
loop_
_entity_poly.entity_id
_entity_poly.type
_entity_poly.pdbx_seq_one_letter_code
_entity_poly.pdbx_strand_id
1 'polypeptide(L)'
;GDPDIERAYRTHWVSPELSEAKRRRLADRQAKPPDLVVVWALREWTCTSCSGTGEFLFMEDAGPLCLGCADLDGLVYLPSGDATLSRRAKKGSGLSAVVVRFSRARGRYERQGVLVEEEALQLAEQACLEDEEARRRRRGRAEATRAEADVGFQAAFAEAIRREFPGCPAERARAIASHAGARGSGRVGRTAAGRALDAEAIALAVAASVRHIDTSDDELLMAGVPRTEARERVRAEVRKILDLWRSQGAGEAPASGTDGEGRSGDQGLPQQSSKATARASLKKVPQG
;
A
#
# COMPACT_ATOMS: atom_id res chain seq x y z
N GLY A 1 29.94 -26.24 -34.30
CA GLY A 1 31.14 -25.63 -34.90
C GLY A 1 32.37 -26.29 -34.31
N ASP A 2 33.53 -25.66 -34.44
CA ASP A 2 34.74 -26.11 -33.73
C ASP A 2 34.49 -25.98 -32.20
N PRO A 3 34.53 -27.08 -31.44
CA PRO A 3 34.23 -27.08 -30.01
C PRO A 3 35.20 -26.22 -29.20
N ASP A 4 36.42 -25.98 -29.69
CA ASP A 4 37.42 -25.18 -29.00
C ASP A 4 37.21 -23.68 -29.24
N ILE A 5 36.70 -23.30 -30.42
CA ILE A 5 36.22 -21.94 -30.70
C ILE A 5 35.00 -21.62 -29.83
N GLU A 6 34.03 -22.53 -29.74
CA GLU A 6 32.86 -22.37 -28.88
C GLU A 6 33.23 -22.26 -27.39
N ARG A 7 34.28 -22.97 -26.96
CA ARG A 7 34.83 -22.87 -25.59
C ARG A 7 35.49 -21.52 -25.34
N ALA A 8 36.27 -21.02 -26.29
CA ALA A 8 36.98 -19.74 -26.19
C ALA A 8 36.01 -18.56 -26.02
N TYR A 9 34.90 -18.54 -26.77
CA TYR A 9 33.87 -17.49 -26.67
C TYR A 9 32.98 -17.59 -25.41
N ARG A 10 33.00 -18.71 -24.67
CA ARG A 10 32.28 -18.88 -23.39
C ARG A 10 33.09 -18.40 -22.17
N THR A 11 34.26 -17.81 -22.36
CA THR A 11 35.10 -17.33 -21.25
C THR A 11 34.48 -16.10 -20.60
N HIS A 12 33.60 -16.31 -19.63
CA HIS A 12 33.03 -15.25 -18.81
C HIS A 12 34.01 -14.90 -17.69
N TRP A 13 34.47 -13.64 -17.65
CA TRP A 13 35.33 -13.15 -16.58
C TRP A 13 34.59 -13.20 -15.23
N VAL A 14 35.19 -13.89 -14.24
CA VAL A 14 34.68 -13.95 -12.86
C VAL A 14 35.72 -13.29 -11.96
N SER A 15 35.31 -12.26 -11.21
CA SER A 15 36.23 -11.53 -10.32
C SER A 15 36.82 -12.48 -9.26
N PRO A 16 38.15 -12.46 -9.06
CA PRO A 16 38.82 -13.23 -8.01
C PRO A 16 38.45 -12.75 -6.59
N GLU A 17 37.93 -11.53 -6.45
CA GLU A 17 37.52 -10.94 -5.16
C GLU A 17 36.16 -11.46 -4.64
N LEU A 18 35.44 -12.25 -5.44
CA LEU A 18 34.17 -12.81 -5.03
C LEU A 18 34.37 -13.94 -4.00
N SER A 19 33.51 -13.96 -2.98
CA SER A 19 33.45 -15.08 -2.05
C SER A 19 33.18 -16.40 -2.79
N GLU A 20 33.68 -17.50 -2.24
CA GLU A 20 33.54 -18.82 -2.85
C GLU A 20 32.07 -19.19 -3.13
N ALA A 21 31.17 -18.87 -2.22
CA ALA A 21 29.73 -19.05 -2.40
C ALA A 21 29.16 -18.26 -3.59
N LYS A 22 29.68 -17.03 -3.85
CA LYS A 22 29.27 -16.23 -5.01
C LYS A 22 29.84 -16.80 -6.31
N ARG A 23 31.09 -17.25 -6.32
CA ARG A 23 31.71 -17.89 -7.48
C ARG A 23 30.97 -19.17 -7.87
N ARG A 24 30.63 -20.03 -6.89
CA ARG A 24 29.85 -21.24 -7.13
C ARG A 24 28.49 -20.93 -7.75
N ARG A 25 27.73 -19.99 -7.19
CA ARG A 25 26.43 -19.57 -7.75
C ARG A 25 26.53 -19.03 -9.18
N LEU A 26 27.61 -18.33 -9.52
CA LEU A 26 27.84 -17.83 -10.89
C LEU A 26 28.12 -18.97 -11.85
N ALA A 27 28.98 -19.92 -11.46
CA ALA A 27 29.27 -21.12 -12.24
C ALA A 27 28.01 -21.97 -12.46
N ASP A 28 27.22 -22.22 -11.41
CA ASP A 28 25.95 -22.97 -11.50
C ASP A 28 24.96 -22.30 -12.46
N ARG A 29 24.90 -20.96 -12.43
CA ARG A 29 24.03 -20.19 -13.34
C ARG A 29 24.51 -20.26 -14.79
N GLN A 30 25.81 -20.26 -15.03
CA GLN A 30 26.41 -20.34 -16.36
C GLN A 30 26.33 -21.75 -16.95
N ALA A 31 26.38 -22.79 -16.10
CA ALA A 31 26.25 -24.18 -16.50
C ALA A 31 24.81 -24.58 -16.85
N LYS A 32 23.81 -23.76 -16.51
CA LYS A 32 22.41 -24.06 -16.79
C LYS A 32 22.17 -24.09 -18.31
N PRO A 33 21.57 -25.17 -18.86
CA PRO A 33 21.26 -25.23 -20.28
C PRO A 33 20.33 -24.07 -20.68
N PRO A 34 20.45 -23.58 -21.92
CA PRO A 34 19.55 -22.55 -22.42
C PRO A 34 18.10 -23.06 -22.36
N ASP A 35 17.18 -22.12 -22.21
CA ASP A 35 15.76 -22.46 -22.22
C ASP A 35 15.36 -23.02 -23.60
N LEU A 36 14.49 -24.04 -23.61
CA LEU A 36 13.80 -24.43 -24.84
C LEU A 36 13.00 -23.25 -25.37
N VAL A 37 12.98 -23.07 -26.69
CA VAL A 37 12.30 -21.93 -27.34
C VAL A 37 11.24 -22.46 -28.28
N VAL A 38 10.00 -22.06 -28.03
CA VAL A 38 8.85 -22.32 -28.90
C VAL A 38 8.46 -21.03 -29.61
N VAL A 39 8.23 -21.12 -30.91
CA VAL A 39 7.85 -19.99 -31.74
C VAL A 39 6.33 -19.98 -31.93
N TRP A 40 5.71 -18.85 -31.60
CA TRP A 40 4.34 -18.56 -31.99
C TRP A 40 4.33 -18.18 -33.48
N ALA A 41 3.73 -19.05 -34.29
CA ALA A 41 3.67 -18.93 -35.73
C ALA A 41 2.96 -17.63 -36.17
N LEU A 42 3.51 -16.99 -37.22
CA LEU A 42 2.87 -15.85 -37.88
C LEU A 42 2.17 -16.23 -39.19
N ARG A 43 2.49 -17.41 -39.72
CA ARG A 43 1.98 -17.94 -41.00
C ARG A 43 1.71 -19.43 -40.81
N GLU A 44 0.96 -20.01 -41.74
CA GLU A 44 0.80 -21.45 -41.85
C GLU A 44 2.15 -22.14 -42.01
N TRP A 45 2.25 -23.33 -41.43
CA TRP A 45 3.43 -24.17 -41.44
C TRP A 45 3.00 -25.63 -41.25
N THR A 46 3.85 -26.57 -41.62
CA THR A 46 3.60 -28.01 -41.51
C THR A 46 4.70 -28.70 -40.71
N CYS A 47 4.31 -29.60 -39.82
CA CYS A 47 5.23 -30.40 -39.02
C CYS A 47 6.02 -31.37 -39.89
N THR A 48 7.34 -31.38 -39.78
CA THR A 48 8.20 -32.29 -40.56
C THR A 48 7.94 -33.76 -40.23
N SER A 49 7.47 -34.09 -39.02
CA SER A 49 7.24 -35.47 -38.58
C SER A 49 5.85 -35.99 -38.95
N CYS A 50 4.79 -35.26 -38.58
CA CYS A 50 3.40 -35.73 -38.74
C CYS A 50 2.59 -34.98 -39.81
N SER A 51 3.17 -34.00 -40.50
CA SER A 51 2.47 -33.11 -41.45
C SER A 51 1.31 -32.29 -40.86
N GLY A 52 1.14 -32.26 -39.54
CA GLY A 52 0.15 -31.44 -38.84
C GLY A 52 0.52 -29.94 -38.82
N THR A 53 -0.37 -29.12 -38.26
CA THR A 53 -0.19 -27.66 -38.12
C THR A 53 -0.49 -27.21 -36.69
N GLY A 54 -0.32 -25.93 -36.35
CA GLY A 54 -0.67 -25.39 -35.03
C GLY A 54 -0.28 -23.93 -34.83
N GLU A 55 -0.60 -23.38 -33.64
CA GLU A 55 -0.23 -22.01 -33.27
C GLU A 55 1.25 -21.90 -32.84
N PHE A 56 1.79 -22.98 -32.30
CA PHE A 56 3.14 -23.09 -31.77
C PHE A 56 3.94 -24.11 -32.56
N LEU A 57 5.20 -23.79 -32.84
CA LEU A 57 6.17 -24.70 -33.43
C LEU A 57 7.46 -24.69 -32.62
N PHE A 58 8.11 -25.85 -32.55
CA PHE A 58 9.46 -26.01 -32.05
C PHE A 58 10.41 -26.20 -33.24
N MET A 59 11.57 -25.54 -33.23
CA MET A 59 12.53 -25.63 -34.33
C MET A 59 13.60 -26.67 -33.99
N GLU A 60 13.68 -27.72 -34.80
CA GLU A 60 14.82 -28.66 -34.82
C GLU A 60 15.61 -28.55 -36.13
N ASP A 61 16.74 -29.24 -36.20
CA ASP A 61 17.61 -29.26 -37.38
C ASP A 61 16.88 -29.73 -38.65
N ALA A 62 15.95 -30.69 -38.50
CA ALA A 62 15.13 -31.21 -39.61
C ALA A 62 13.97 -30.29 -40.02
N GLY A 63 13.70 -29.22 -39.28
CA GLY A 63 12.61 -28.27 -39.54
C GLY A 63 11.64 -28.12 -38.36
N PRO A 64 10.46 -27.52 -38.61
CA PRO A 64 9.50 -27.23 -37.54
C PRO A 64 8.74 -28.49 -37.11
N LEU A 65 8.59 -28.66 -35.80
CA LEU A 65 7.78 -29.71 -35.16
C LEU A 65 6.59 -29.11 -34.41
N CYS A 66 5.47 -29.83 -34.39
CA CYS A 66 4.36 -29.51 -33.49
C CYS A 66 4.71 -29.90 -32.06
N LEU A 67 3.99 -29.32 -31.10
CA LEU A 67 4.24 -29.58 -29.68
C LEU A 67 4.19 -31.08 -29.35
N GLY A 68 3.28 -31.85 -29.95
CA GLY A 68 3.21 -33.30 -29.73
C GLY A 68 4.41 -34.06 -30.26
N CYS A 69 4.90 -33.72 -31.47
CA CYS A 69 6.10 -34.34 -32.02
C CYS A 69 7.39 -33.91 -31.30
N ALA A 70 7.36 -32.81 -30.55
CA ALA A 70 8.46 -32.31 -29.75
C ALA A 70 8.33 -32.69 -28.25
N ASP A 71 7.37 -33.53 -27.87
CA ASP A 71 7.06 -33.91 -26.48
C ASP A 71 6.78 -32.71 -25.54
N LEU A 72 6.18 -31.63 -26.08
CA LEU A 72 5.81 -30.40 -25.37
C LEU A 72 4.29 -30.20 -25.25
N ASP A 73 3.46 -31.11 -25.76
CA ASP A 73 2.00 -31.00 -25.77
C ASP A 73 1.35 -31.21 -24.38
N GLY A 74 2.06 -31.81 -23.44
CA GLY A 74 1.68 -31.87 -22.03
C GLY A 74 1.85 -30.55 -21.26
N LEU A 75 2.36 -29.49 -21.90
CA LEU A 75 2.58 -28.19 -21.28
C LEU A 75 1.44 -27.21 -21.57
N VAL A 76 1.09 -26.42 -20.56
CA VAL A 76 0.11 -25.34 -20.67
C VAL A 76 0.78 -23.99 -20.92
N TYR A 77 0.18 -23.18 -21.79
CA TYR A 77 0.70 -21.86 -22.12
C TYR A 77 0.29 -20.82 -21.06
N LEU A 78 1.29 -20.25 -20.37
CA LEU A 78 1.14 -19.09 -19.49
C LEU A 78 1.58 -17.81 -20.24
N PRO A 79 0.65 -16.88 -20.54
CA PRO A 79 1.01 -15.61 -21.15
C PRO A 79 1.87 -14.73 -20.22
N SER A 80 2.61 -13.81 -20.81
CA SER A 80 3.31 -12.77 -20.07
C SER A 80 2.33 -11.81 -19.38
N GLY A 81 2.73 -11.30 -18.21
CA GLY A 81 1.93 -10.33 -17.44
C GLY A 81 2.32 -10.30 -15.98
N ASP A 82 2.38 -11.48 -15.33
CA ASP A 82 2.87 -11.61 -13.97
C ASP A 82 4.25 -12.30 -13.94
N ALA A 83 5.29 -11.50 -13.76
CA ALA A 83 6.66 -11.99 -13.68
C ALA A 83 6.91 -12.88 -12.46
N THR A 84 6.17 -12.73 -11.36
CA THR A 84 6.30 -13.60 -10.18
C THR A 84 5.69 -14.95 -10.47
N LEU A 85 4.48 -14.98 -11.02
CA LEU A 85 3.80 -16.21 -11.42
C LEU A 85 4.62 -16.97 -12.46
N SER A 86 5.04 -16.33 -13.56
CA SER A 86 5.84 -16.99 -14.60
C SER A 86 7.17 -17.54 -14.08
N ARG A 87 7.85 -16.85 -13.14
CA ARG A 87 9.09 -17.35 -12.55
C ARG A 87 8.87 -18.53 -11.62
N ARG A 88 7.76 -18.55 -10.86
CA ARG A 88 7.41 -19.66 -9.96
C ARG A 88 6.96 -20.88 -10.73
N ALA A 89 6.05 -20.73 -11.68
CA ALA A 89 5.56 -21.82 -12.52
C ALA A 89 6.74 -22.49 -13.24
N LYS A 90 7.57 -21.70 -13.94
CA LYS A 90 8.77 -22.21 -14.61
C LYS A 90 9.78 -22.89 -13.67
N LYS A 91 9.89 -22.43 -12.42
CA LYS A 91 10.78 -23.06 -11.42
C LYS A 91 10.19 -24.37 -10.90
N GLY A 92 8.87 -24.47 -10.81
CA GLY A 92 8.15 -25.66 -10.36
C GLY A 92 8.04 -26.74 -11.42
N SER A 93 8.08 -26.38 -12.70
CA SER A 93 8.00 -27.36 -13.79
C SER A 93 9.30 -28.12 -13.98
N GLY A 94 9.19 -29.44 -14.20
CA GLY A 94 10.30 -30.27 -14.67
C GLY A 94 10.71 -29.91 -16.10
N LEU A 95 9.72 -29.69 -16.98
CA LEU A 95 9.90 -29.25 -18.37
C LEU A 95 9.26 -27.87 -18.60
N SER A 96 9.96 -26.99 -19.33
CA SER A 96 9.41 -25.68 -19.70
C SER A 96 10.03 -25.14 -20.98
N ALA A 97 9.25 -24.35 -21.73
CA ALA A 97 9.74 -23.69 -22.94
C ALA A 97 9.30 -22.21 -22.99
N VAL A 98 10.21 -21.32 -23.37
CA VAL A 98 9.89 -19.91 -23.56
C VAL A 98 9.19 -19.73 -24.89
N VAL A 99 8.03 -19.08 -24.88
CA VAL A 99 7.29 -18.77 -26.10
C VAL A 99 7.69 -17.40 -26.61
N VAL A 100 8.12 -17.33 -27.87
CA VAL A 100 8.50 -16.10 -28.55
C VAL A 100 7.65 -15.88 -29.79
N ARG A 101 7.45 -14.62 -30.17
CA ARG A 101 6.76 -14.25 -31.40
C ARG A 101 7.56 -13.19 -32.13
N PHE A 102 7.68 -13.31 -33.44
CA PHE A 102 8.38 -12.31 -34.24
C PHE A 102 7.55 -11.03 -34.31
N SER A 103 8.12 -9.91 -33.85
CA SER A 103 7.52 -8.59 -33.95
C SER A 103 7.91 -7.95 -35.26
N ARG A 104 6.97 -7.87 -36.22
CA ARG A 104 7.23 -7.23 -37.54
C ARG A 104 7.60 -5.75 -37.40
N ALA A 105 6.98 -5.06 -36.43
CA ALA A 105 7.26 -3.64 -36.17
C ALA A 105 8.67 -3.39 -35.64
N ARG A 106 9.27 -4.35 -34.92
CA ARG A 106 10.59 -4.21 -34.29
C ARG A 106 11.68 -5.09 -34.90
N GLY A 107 11.35 -5.91 -35.91
CA GLY A 107 12.29 -6.77 -36.61
C GLY A 107 12.96 -7.84 -35.74
N ARG A 108 12.36 -8.25 -34.61
CA ARG A 108 12.95 -9.21 -33.66
C ARG A 108 11.92 -10.08 -32.96
N TYR A 109 12.36 -11.20 -32.41
CA TYR A 109 11.54 -12.04 -31.54
C TYR A 109 11.33 -11.39 -30.18
N GLU A 110 10.08 -11.38 -29.72
CA GLU A 110 9.68 -10.90 -28.40
C GLU A 110 9.05 -12.04 -27.61
N ARG A 111 9.46 -12.17 -26.34
CA ARG A 111 8.90 -13.15 -25.41
C ARG A 111 7.42 -12.85 -25.16
N GLN A 112 6.55 -13.81 -25.45
CA GLN A 112 5.11 -13.70 -25.25
C GLN A 112 4.64 -14.41 -23.99
N GLY A 113 5.35 -15.43 -23.54
CA GLY A 113 4.95 -16.25 -22.39
C GLY A 113 5.90 -17.41 -22.14
N VAL A 114 5.39 -18.44 -21.48
CA VAL A 114 6.12 -19.69 -21.19
C VAL A 114 5.15 -20.86 -21.19
N LEU A 115 5.57 -21.99 -21.75
CA LEU A 115 4.94 -23.30 -21.59
C LEU A 115 5.49 -23.95 -20.33
N VAL A 116 4.59 -24.40 -19.45
CA VAL A 116 4.90 -24.97 -18.14
C VAL A 116 3.97 -26.16 -17.87
N GLU A 117 4.36 -27.05 -16.96
CA GLU A 117 3.48 -28.11 -16.48
C GLU A 117 2.27 -27.51 -15.73
N GLU A 118 1.09 -28.11 -15.93
CA GLU A 118 -0.15 -27.62 -15.33
C GLU A 118 -0.11 -27.61 -13.80
N GLU A 119 0.38 -28.70 -13.19
CA GLU A 119 0.52 -28.80 -11.74
C GLU A 119 1.45 -27.70 -11.16
N ALA A 120 2.55 -27.41 -11.86
CA ALA A 120 3.47 -26.36 -11.47
C ALA A 120 2.86 -24.96 -11.58
N LEU A 121 2.00 -24.73 -12.59
CA LEU A 121 1.23 -23.50 -12.70
C LEU A 121 0.24 -23.35 -11.54
N GLN A 122 -0.57 -24.39 -11.26
CA GLN A 122 -1.55 -24.38 -10.18
C GLN A 122 -0.90 -24.11 -8.81
N LEU A 123 0.21 -24.77 -8.50
CA LEU A 123 0.98 -24.52 -7.27
C LEU A 123 1.52 -23.09 -7.21
N ALA A 124 1.98 -22.55 -8.34
CA ALA A 124 2.47 -21.18 -8.42
C ALA A 124 1.37 -20.14 -8.22
N GLU A 125 0.17 -20.36 -8.77
CA GLU A 125 -1.01 -19.52 -8.58
C GLU A 125 -1.45 -19.51 -7.11
N GLN A 126 -1.58 -20.69 -6.50
CA GLN A 126 -1.93 -20.83 -5.09
C GLN A 126 -0.94 -20.09 -4.18
N ALA A 127 0.36 -20.26 -4.41
CA ALA A 127 1.39 -19.53 -3.66
C ALA A 127 1.34 -18.01 -3.88
N CYS A 128 0.92 -17.54 -5.06
CA CYS A 128 0.73 -16.11 -5.33
C CYS A 128 -0.47 -15.54 -4.58
N LEU A 129 -1.59 -16.28 -4.53
CA LEU A 129 -2.79 -15.92 -3.77
C LEU A 129 -2.50 -15.83 -2.26
N GLU A 130 -1.81 -16.83 -1.71
CA GLU A 130 -1.42 -16.85 -0.29
C GLU A 130 -0.52 -15.66 0.08
N ASP A 131 0.43 -15.34 -0.79
CA ASP A 131 1.30 -14.18 -0.66
C ASP A 131 0.51 -12.86 -0.66
N GLU A 132 -0.46 -12.71 -1.55
CA GLU A 132 -1.32 -11.54 -1.61
C GLU A 132 -2.15 -11.41 -0.33
N GLU A 133 -2.75 -12.50 0.13
CA GLU A 133 -3.53 -12.52 1.36
C GLU A 133 -2.66 -12.16 2.57
N ALA A 134 -1.46 -12.73 2.67
CA ALA A 134 -0.50 -12.40 3.72
C ALA A 134 -0.13 -10.91 3.70
N ARG A 135 0.11 -10.34 2.50
CA ARG A 135 0.38 -8.90 2.34
C ARG A 135 -0.83 -8.05 2.72
N ARG A 136 -2.06 -8.44 2.32
CA ARG A 136 -3.31 -7.75 2.67
C ARG A 136 -3.50 -7.74 4.19
N ARG A 137 -3.36 -8.89 4.86
CA ARG A 137 -3.47 -9.01 6.32
C ARG A 137 -2.43 -8.15 7.04
N ARG A 138 -1.17 -8.13 6.55
CA ARG A 138 -0.12 -7.26 7.10
C ARG A 138 -0.45 -5.78 6.93
N ARG A 139 -0.97 -5.36 5.77
CA ARG A 139 -1.40 -3.98 5.53
C ARG A 139 -2.53 -3.58 6.48
N GLY A 140 -3.54 -4.44 6.63
CA GLY A 140 -4.66 -4.19 7.54
C GLY A 140 -4.23 -4.04 9.00
N ARG A 141 -3.37 -4.93 9.50
CA ARG A 141 -2.80 -4.78 10.86
C ARG A 141 -2.00 -3.50 11.01
N ALA A 142 -1.13 -3.20 10.04
CA ALA A 142 -0.33 -1.99 10.09
C ALA A 142 -1.18 -0.70 10.01
N GLU A 143 -2.30 -0.73 9.29
CA GLU A 143 -3.28 0.35 9.25
C GLU A 143 -4.01 0.53 10.58
N ALA A 144 -4.47 -0.57 11.20
CA ALA A 144 -5.09 -0.54 12.51
C ALA A 144 -4.15 0.03 13.59
N THR A 145 -2.94 -0.52 13.72
CA THR A 145 -1.91 0.01 14.65
C THR A 145 -1.62 1.48 14.42
N ARG A 146 -1.61 1.90 13.15
CA ARG A 146 -1.41 3.29 12.77
C ARG A 146 -2.59 4.19 13.12
N ALA A 147 -3.82 3.70 13.06
CA ALA A 147 -5.02 4.46 13.43
C ALA A 147 -5.06 4.67 14.94
N GLU A 148 -4.78 3.62 15.72
CA GLU A 148 -4.67 3.69 17.18
C GLU A 148 -3.59 4.68 17.61
N ALA A 149 -2.40 4.61 17.00
CA ALA A 149 -1.31 5.54 17.28
C ALA A 149 -1.67 7.00 16.92
N ASP A 150 -2.43 7.22 15.85
CA ASP A 150 -2.88 8.56 15.47
C ASP A 150 -3.89 9.12 16.48
N VAL A 151 -4.83 8.31 16.98
CA VAL A 151 -5.76 8.71 18.06
C VAL A 151 -5.00 9.05 19.33
N GLY A 152 -4.06 8.20 19.75
CA GLY A 152 -3.23 8.45 20.93
C GLY A 152 -2.40 9.72 20.81
N PHE A 153 -1.78 9.95 19.63
CA PHE A 153 -1.06 11.18 19.35
C PHE A 153 -1.96 12.41 19.41
N GLN A 154 -3.14 12.38 18.78
CA GLN A 154 -4.09 13.50 18.79
C GLN A 154 -4.56 13.84 20.21
N ALA A 155 -4.85 12.82 21.04
CA ALA A 155 -5.24 13.03 22.43
C ALA A 155 -4.10 13.70 23.23
N ALA A 156 -2.87 13.20 23.10
CA ALA A 156 -1.70 13.76 23.78
C ALA A 156 -1.38 15.18 23.32
N PHE A 157 -1.49 15.46 22.02
CA PHE A 157 -1.26 16.80 21.46
C PHE A 157 -2.34 17.80 21.93
N ALA A 158 -3.61 17.38 22.00
CA ALA A 158 -4.69 18.22 22.52
C ALA A 158 -4.52 18.53 24.02
N GLU A 159 -4.06 17.57 24.81
CA GLU A 159 -3.71 17.79 26.22
C GLU A 159 -2.55 18.77 26.37
N ALA A 160 -1.50 18.60 25.55
CA ALA A 160 -0.37 19.52 25.56
C ALA A 160 -0.79 20.96 25.18
N ILE A 161 -1.70 21.14 24.21
CA ILE A 161 -2.30 22.45 23.91
C ILE A 161 -3.00 23.03 25.14
N ARG A 162 -3.85 22.25 25.84
CA ARG A 162 -4.58 22.74 27.01
C ARG A 162 -3.66 23.14 28.16
N ARG A 163 -2.52 22.46 28.31
CA ARG A 163 -1.51 22.83 29.31
C ARG A 163 -0.81 24.14 28.96
N GLU A 164 -0.39 24.31 27.70
CA GLU A 164 0.31 25.53 27.25
C GLU A 164 -0.63 26.73 27.05
N PHE A 165 -1.91 26.49 26.76
CA PHE A 165 -2.94 27.48 26.49
C PHE A 165 -4.23 27.15 27.26
N PRO A 166 -4.29 27.36 28.59
CA PRO A 166 -5.44 26.98 29.42
C PRO A 166 -6.78 27.61 29.01
N GLY A 167 -6.76 28.82 28.43
CA GLY A 167 -7.95 29.49 27.92
C GLY A 167 -8.43 28.99 26.56
N CYS A 168 -7.72 28.05 25.92
CA CYS A 168 -8.14 27.44 24.66
C CYS A 168 -9.32 26.48 24.90
N PRO A 169 -10.46 26.63 24.19
CA PRO A 169 -11.58 25.70 24.33
C PRO A 169 -11.18 24.24 24.05
N ALA A 170 -11.71 23.29 24.81
CA ALA A 170 -11.33 21.88 24.68
C ALA A 170 -11.58 21.33 23.26
N GLU A 171 -12.72 21.67 22.64
CA GLU A 171 -13.04 21.29 21.27
C GLU A 171 -12.10 21.94 20.25
N ARG A 172 -11.66 23.18 20.51
CA ARG A 172 -10.67 23.87 19.69
C ARG A 172 -9.32 23.14 19.74
N ALA A 173 -8.85 22.77 20.92
CA ALA A 173 -7.61 22.00 21.08
C ALA A 173 -7.67 20.63 20.38
N ARG A 174 -8.81 19.93 20.45
CA ARG A 174 -9.04 18.66 19.72
C ARG A 174 -8.99 18.86 18.20
N ALA A 175 -9.64 19.90 17.68
CA ALA A 175 -9.62 20.22 16.26
C ALA A 175 -8.20 20.52 15.75
N ILE A 176 -7.42 21.30 16.51
CA ILE A 176 -6.01 21.59 16.20
C ILE A 176 -5.18 20.33 16.19
N ALA A 177 -5.31 19.47 17.20
CA ALA A 177 -4.57 18.21 17.29
C ALA A 177 -4.91 17.25 16.14
N SER A 178 -6.19 17.13 15.78
CA SER A 178 -6.64 16.36 14.62
C SER A 178 -6.00 16.86 13.33
N HIS A 179 -6.03 18.17 13.11
CA HIS A 179 -5.44 18.81 11.93
C HIS A 179 -3.91 18.67 11.89
N ALA A 180 -3.22 18.84 13.03
CA ALA A 180 -1.77 18.70 13.14
C ALA A 180 -1.30 17.25 12.95
N GLY A 181 -2.13 16.27 13.33
CA GLY A 181 -1.86 14.84 13.18
C GLY A 181 -2.25 14.24 11.82
N ALA A 182 -2.97 14.97 10.97
CA ALA A 182 -3.41 14.48 9.66
C ALA A 182 -2.22 14.03 8.77
N ARG A 183 -2.40 12.94 8.01
CA ARG A 183 -1.37 12.39 7.11
C ARG A 183 -1.38 13.09 5.75
N GLY A 184 -0.28 12.94 4.99
CA GLY A 184 -0.20 13.34 3.59
C GLY A 184 0.19 14.80 3.32
N SER A 185 0.37 15.59 4.37
CA SER A 185 0.94 16.94 4.29
C SER A 185 1.93 17.11 5.43
N GLY A 186 3.06 17.79 5.24
CA GLY A 186 4.12 17.98 6.25
C GLY A 186 3.68 18.82 7.45
N ARG A 187 2.62 18.40 8.15
CA ARG A 187 1.99 19.06 9.28
C ARG A 187 2.90 19.00 10.50
N VAL A 188 2.74 20.00 11.37
CA VAL A 188 3.58 20.19 12.56
C VAL A 188 3.62 18.93 13.42
N GLY A 189 2.49 18.25 13.65
CA GLY A 189 2.43 17.02 14.45
C GLY A 189 3.20 15.83 13.87
N ARG A 190 3.66 15.89 12.61
CA ARG A 190 4.46 14.84 11.96
C ARG A 190 5.95 15.15 11.91
N THR A 191 6.36 16.36 12.28
CA THR A 191 7.78 16.70 12.45
C THR A 191 8.34 16.03 13.71
N ALA A 192 9.66 15.98 13.85
CA ALA A 192 10.29 15.44 15.06
C ALA A 192 9.86 16.23 16.32
N ALA A 193 9.83 17.56 16.23
CA ALA A 193 9.39 18.44 17.30
C ALA A 193 7.91 18.23 17.67
N GLY A 194 7.02 18.12 16.66
CA GLY A 194 5.61 17.86 16.92
C GLY A 194 5.34 16.49 17.54
N ARG A 195 6.10 15.45 17.17
CA ARG A 195 6.03 14.12 17.81
C ARG A 195 6.57 14.12 19.24
N ALA A 196 7.55 14.97 19.53
CA ALA A 196 8.08 15.19 20.88
C ALA A 196 7.17 16.07 21.75
N LEU A 197 6.05 16.56 21.21
CA LEU A 197 5.17 17.53 21.88
C LEU A 197 5.92 18.78 22.36
N ASP A 198 6.85 19.24 21.52
CA ASP A 198 7.64 20.43 21.79
C ASP A 198 6.74 21.67 21.89
N ALA A 199 7.02 22.55 22.85
CA ALA A 199 6.20 23.71 23.15
C ALA A 199 6.14 24.72 21.99
N GLU A 200 7.23 24.90 21.24
CA GLU A 200 7.26 25.77 20.06
C GLU A 200 6.43 25.15 18.92
N ALA A 201 6.55 23.84 18.71
CA ALA A 201 5.71 23.13 17.73
C ALA A 201 4.21 23.23 18.08
N ILE A 202 3.85 23.11 19.36
CA ILE A 202 2.47 23.29 19.84
C ILE A 202 2.03 24.73 19.56
N ALA A 203 2.82 25.73 19.94
CA ALA A 203 2.50 27.13 19.70
C ALA A 203 2.32 27.46 18.22
N LEU A 204 3.16 26.91 17.34
CA LEU A 204 3.03 27.06 15.89
C LEU A 204 1.74 26.46 15.34
N ALA A 205 1.34 25.28 15.84
CA ALA A 205 0.09 24.64 15.44
C ALA A 205 -1.13 25.46 15.89
N VAL A 206 -1.13 25.97 17.12
CA VAL A 206 -2.20 26.83 17.64
C VAL A 206 -2.24 28.16 16.88
N ALA A 207 -1.10 28.82 16.67
CA ALA A 207 -1.00 30.06 15.92
C ALA A 207 -1.49 29.91 14.47
N ALA A 208 -1.19 28.78 13.82
CA ALA A 208 -1.71 28.48 12.49
C ALA A 208 -3.24 28.35 12.51
N SER A 209 -3.79 27.64 13.50
CA SER A 209 -5.26 27.52 13.64
C SER A 209 -5.93 28.86 13.89
N VAL A 210 -5.37 29.69 14.78
CA VAL A 210 -5.90 31.03 15.08
C VAL A 210 -5.87 31.90 13.83
N ARG A 211 -4.77 31.89 13.09
CA ARG A 211 -4.65 32.62 11.84
C ARG A 211 -5.76 32.28 10.84
N HIS A 212 -6.05 31.00 10.63
CA HIS A 212 -7.00 30.57 9.61
C HIS A 212 -8.48 30.77 9.99
N ILE A 213 -8.80 30.85 11.29
CA ILE A 213 -10.20 30.79 11.74
C ILE A 213 -10.62 32.04 12.50
N ASP A 214 -9.68 32.68 13.19
CA ASP A 214 -9.95 33.82 14.06
C ASP A 214 -9.44 35.14 13.44
N THR A 215 -8.91 35.12 12.21
CA THR A 215 -8.42 36.32 11.50
C THR A 215 -8.78 36.29 10.02
N SER A 216 -8.62 37.43 9.33
CA SER A 216 -8.88 37.59 7.89
C SER A 216 -7.78 37.03 6.97
N ASP A 217 -6.85 36.20 7.47
CA ASP A 217 -5.74 35.65 6.65
C ASP A 217 -6.25 34.93 5.39
N ASP A 218 -7.26 34.08 5.54
CA ASP A 218 -7.82 33.32 4.41
C ASP A 218 -8.50 34.25 3.38
N GLU A 219 -9.18 35.30 3.82
CA GLU A 219 -9.76 36.32 2.94
C GLU A 219 -8.68 37.09 2.18
N LEU A 220 -7.60 37.48 2.85
CA LEU A 220 -6.44 38.14 2.23
C LEU A 220 -5.78 37.24 1.18
N LEU A 221 -5.61 35.95 1.48
CA LEU A 221 -5.07 34.98 0.52
C LEU A 221 -5.97 34.81 -0.70
N MET A 222 -7.29 34.76 -0.50
CA MET A 222 -8.27 34.67 -1.59
C MET A 222 -8.32 35.96 -2.42
N ALA A 223 -8.05 37.12 -1.82
CA ALA A 223 -7.88 38.40 -2.51
C ALA A 223 -6.52 38.53 -3.26
N GLY A 224 -5.68 37.49 -3.23
CA GLY A 224 -4.40 37.46 -3.93
C GLY A 224 -3.23 38.10 -3.17
N VAL A 225 -3.41 38.46 -1.90
CA VAL A 225 -2.33 39.00 -1.07
C VAL A 225 -1.26 37.92 -0.84
N PRO A 226 0.04 38.22 -1.02
CA PRO A 226 1.10 37.26 -0.75
C PRO A 226 1.09 36.75 0.69
N ARG A 227 1.38 35.45 0.90
CA ARG A 227 1.35 34.80 2.22
C ARG A 227 2.15 35.50 3.31
N THR A 228 3.31 36.04 2.97
CA THR A 228 4.17 36.75 3.94
C THR A 228 3.52 38.04 4.41
N GLU A 229 2.88 38.78 3.50
CA GLU A 229 2.20 40.03 3.79
C GLU A 229 0.90 39.80 4.57
N ALA A 230 0.09 38.82 4.16
CA ALA A 230 -1.12 38.43 4.88
C ALA A 230 -0.82 38.08 6.34
N ARG A 231 0.22 37.25 6.56
CA ARG A 231 0.69 36.87 7.89
C ARG A 231 1.17 38.04 8.74
N GLU A 232 1.82 39.03 8.13
CA GLU A 232 2.30 40.22 8.86
C GLU A 232 1.12 41.09 9.30
N ARG A 233 0.11 41.27 8.44
CA ARG A 233 -1.10 42.06 8.75
C ARG A 233 -1.88 41.50 9.94
N VAL A 234 -2.03 40.17 10.02
CA VAL A 234 -2.80 39.51 11.10
C VAL A 234 -1.94 39.17 12.33
N ARG A 235 -0.63 39.46 12.31
CA ARG A 235 0.32 39.01 13.34
C ARG A 235 -0.03 39.49 14.74
N ALA A 236 -0.40 40.76 14.86
CA ALA A 236 -0.75 41.36 16.14
C ALA A 236 -2.05 40.78 16.71
N GLU A 237 -3.04 40.51 15.86
CA GLU A 237 -4.30 39.89 16.23
C GLU A 237 -4.11 38.45 16.70
N VAL A 238 -3.36 37.63 15.95
CA VAL A 238 -3.00 36.27 16.35
C VAL A 238 -2.30 36.28 17.71
N ARG A 239 -1.31 37.17 17.91
CA ARG A 239 -0.58 37.27 19.18
C ARG A 239 -1.50 37.61 20.35
N LYS A 240 -2.43 38.55 20.17
CA LYS A 240 -3.40 38.94 21.20
C LYS A 240 -4.24 37.75 21.67
N ILE A 241 -4.71 36.92 20.74
CA ILE A 241 -5.51 35.72 21.06
C ILE A 241 -4.66 34.68 21.80
N LEU A 242 -3.43 34.45 21.35
CA LEU A 242 -2.51 33.50 22.00
C LEU A 242 -2.17 33.92 23.44
N ASP A 243 -1.89 35.21 23.67
CA ASP A 243 -1.57 35.75 25.00
C ASP A 243 -2.80 35.68 25.94
N LEU A 244 -4.00 35.90 25.39
CA LEU A 244 -5.26 35.70 26.12
C LEU A 244 -5.42 34.24 26.58
N TRP A 245 -5.24 33.28 25.66
CA TRP A 245 -5.38 31.86 26.01
C TRP A 245 -4.28 31.35 26.95
N ARG A 246 -3.11 31.98 26.99
CA ARG A 246 -2.06 31.67 27.98
C ARG A 246 -2.40 32.19 29.38
N SER A 247 -3.08 33.34 29.48
CA SER A 247 -3.32 34.02 30.76
C SER A 247 -4.60 33.61 31.47
N GLN A 248 -5.60 33.07 30.75
CA GLN A 248 -6.91 32.69 31.31
C GLN A 248 -6.94 31.35 32.09
N GLY A 249 -5.79 30.85 32.57
CA GLY A 249 -5.69 29.61 33.35
C GLY A 249 -5.65 29.77 34.88
N ALA A 250 -5.75 30.99 35.39
CA ALA A 250 -5.56 31.28 36.83
C ALA A 250 -6.76 31.94 37.52
N GLY A 251 -7.94 32.01 36.90
CA GLY A 251 -9.10 32.69 37.48
C GLY A 251 -10.44 32.06 37.11
N GLU A 252 -11.27 31.87 38.15
CA GLU A 252 -12.71 31.57 38.13
C GLU A 252 -13.17 30.10 38.17
N ALA A 253 -13.19 29.53 39.38
CA ALA A 253 -14.37 28.80 39.84
C ALA A 253 -15.24 29.79 40.63
N PRO A 254 -16.47 30.13 40.20
CA PRO A 254 -17.39 30.85 41.06
C PRO A 254 -18.07 29.85 42.01
N ALA A 255 -17.61 29.85 43.26
CA ALA A 255 -18.42 29.38 44.37
C ALA A 255 -19.52 30.41 44.62
N SER A 256 -20.75 30.07 44.26
CA SER A 256 -21.95 30.71 44.77
C SER A 256 -22.76 29.68 45.56
N GLY A 257 -22.48 29.58 46.86
CA GLY A 257 -23.46 29.11 47.81
C GLY A 257 -24.27 30.30 48.29
N THR A 258 -25.59 30.22 48.17
CA THR A 258 -26.52 30.78 49.16
C THR A 258 -27.71 29.84 49.28
N ASP A 259 -27.93 29.38 50.50
CA ASP A 259 -29.08 28.61 50.96
C ASP A 259 -30.41 29.34 50.72
N GLY A 260 -31.48 28.56 50.54
CA GLY A 260 -32.84 29.07 50.37
C GLY A 260 -33.87 27.95 50.35
N GLU A 261 -34.25 27.49 51.54
CA GLU A 261 -35.30 26.52 51.85
C GLU A 261 -36.70 27.03 51.46
N GLY A 262 -37.57 26.20 50.85
CA GLY A 262 -38.93 26.64 50.45
C GLY A 262 -39.83 25.67 49.67
N ARG A 263 -40.19 24.54 50.29
CA ARG A 263 -41.50 23.82 50.26
C ARG A 263 -42.44 23.81 49.00
N SER A 264 -42.74 22.56 48.59
CA SER A 264 -44.07 21.94 48.31
C SER A 264 -44.88 22.18 47.01
N GLY A 265 -45.30 21.04 46.42
CA GLY A 265 -46.47 20.82 45.55
C GLY A 265 -46.13 20.80 44.06
N ASP A 266 -46.65 19.94 43.18
CA ASP A 266 -47.68 18.90 43.21
C ASP A 266 -47.77 18.34 41.76
N GLN A 267 -48.14 17.06 41.59
CA GLN A 267 -48.74 16.39 40.41
C GLN A 267 -48.21 16.71 38.98
N GLY A 268 -47.77 15.79 38.13
CA GLY A 268 -48.20 14.41 37.85
C GLY A 268 -48.07 14.13 36.34
N LEU A 269 -48.35 12.88 35.94
CA LEU A 269 -48.59 12.34 34.57
C LEU A 269 -47.47 11.47 33.94
N PRO A 270 -47.85 10.45 33.13
CA PRO A 270 -47.54 9.06 33.49
C PRO A 270 -46.65 8.34 32.47
N GLN A 271 -46.12 7.19 32.92
CA GLN A 271 -45.52 6.17 32.07
C GLN A 271 -46.60 5.26 31.46
N GLN A 272 -46.54 5.05 30.15
CA GLN A 272 -47.11 3.91 29.43
C GLN A 272 -46.00 3.42 28.47
N SER A 273 -45.43 2.23 28.69
CA SER A 273 -45.95 0.90 28.38
C SER A 273 -45.72 0.47 26.92
N SER A 274 -44.80 -0.48 26.77
CA SER A 274 -44.87 -1.66 25.89
C SER A 274 -44.81 -1.50 24.36
N LYS A 275 -43.88 -2.21 23.72
CA LYS A 275 -44.18 -3.54 23.15
C LYS A 275 -42.93 -4.23 22.60
N ALA A 276 -42.78 -5.49 23.00
CA ALA A 276 -41.94 -6.51 22.41
C ALA A 276 -42.54 -7.03 21.10
N THR A 277 -41.69 -7.49 20.18
CA THR A 277 -41.82 -8.64 19.24
C THR A 277 -40.68 -8.55 18.23
N ALA A 278 -40.03 -9.59 17.70
CA ALA A 278 -40.14 -11.02 17.89
C ALA A 278 -38.82 -11.66 17.41
N ARG A 279 -38.56 -12.82 17.99
CA ARG A 279 -37.47 -13.76 17.71
C ARG A 279 -37.90 -14.67 16.55
N ALA A 280 -37.02 -14.97 15.61
CA ALA A 280 -37.19 -16.13 14.73
C ALA A 280 -35.83 -16.78 14.43
N SER A 281 -35.57 -17.88 15.13
CA SER A 281 -34.53 -18.86 14.84
C SER A 281 -34.96 -19.74 13.67
N LEU A 282 -34.09 -19.96 12.70
CA LEU A 282 -34.20 -21.06 11.74
C LEU A 282 -33.22 -22.17 12.14
N LYS A 283 -33.79 -23.33 12.47
CA LYS A 283 -33.10 -24.60 12.73
C LYS A 283 -32.87 -25.35 11.42
N LYS A 284 -31.74 -26.06 11.42
CA LYS A 284 -31.30 -27.14 10.53
C LYS A 284 -32.40 -28.16 10.20
N VAL A 285 -32.31 -28.70 8.98
CA VAL A 285 -32.80 -30.02 8.59
C VAL A 285 -31.64 -30.76 7.89
N PRO A 286 -31.32 -32.01 8.27
CA PRO A 286 -30.47 -32.91 7.49
C PRO A 286 -31.27 -34.10 6.95
N GLN A 287 -31.11 -34.44 5.67
CA GLN A 287 -31.36 -35.76 5.05
C GLN A 287 -30.56 -35.75 3.73
N GLY A 288 -29.91 -36.80 3.24
CA GLY A 288 -29.73 -38.19 3.62
C GLY A 288 -28.74 -38.79 2.62
#